data_AF-A0A852B693-F1
#
_entry.id   AF-A0A852B693-F1
#
_cell.length_a   1.000
_cell.length_b   1.000
_cell.length_c   1.000
_cell.angle_alpha   90.00
_cell.angle_beta   90.00
_cell.angle_gamma   90.00
#
_symmetry.space_group_name_H-M   'P 1'
#
loop_
_entity.id
_entity.type
_entity.pdbx_description
1 polymer ?
#
loop_
_entity_poly.entity_id
_entity_poly.type
_entity_poly.pdbx_seq_one_letter_code
_entity_poly.pdbx_strand_id
1 'polypeptide(L)' 'PAGLKASTFPAKLWRLVNSPRVRSVCWDGQGQGLLIDCSLFERGLLSPDCAQGPAPHTFRATQFRSFVRQLYRYGFRKVL' A
#
# COMPACT_ATOMS: atom_id res chain seq x y z
N PRO A 1 23.98 9.07 -5.43
CA PRO A 1 22.91 8.39 -4.67
C PRO A 1 21.62 9.24 -4.67
N ALA A 2 20.72 8.99 -5.61
CA ALA A 2 19.48 9.78 -5.74
C ALA A 2 18.55 9.46 -4.56
N GLY A 3 18.41 10.41 -3.64
CA GLY A 3 17.46 10.33 -2.54
C GLY A 3 16.05 10.19 -3.09
N LEU A 4 15.50 8.97 -3.04
CA LEU A 4 14.08 8.74 -3.23
C LEU A 4 13.35 9.58 -2.19
N LYS A 5 12.77 10.72 -2.61
CA LYS A 5 11.96 11.55 -1.73
C LYS A 5 10.99 10.62 -1.00
N ALA A 6 10.95 10.70 0.33
CA ALA A 6 10.10 9.83 1.17
C ALA A 6 8.61 9.91 0.80
N SER A 7 8.21 10.92 0.02
CA SER A 7 6.87 11.14 -0.52
C SER A 7 6.58 10.43 -1.85
N THR A 8 7.56 9.76 -2.48
CA THR A 8 7.38 9.01 -3.73
C THR A 8 6.58 7.73 -3.50
N PHE A 9 5.87 7.27 -4.54
CA PHE A 9 5.05 6.06 -4.45
C PHE A 9 5.84 4.83 -3.98
N PRO A 10 7.05 4.51 -4.51
CA PRO A 10 7.81 3.35 -4.06
C PRO A 10 8.18 3.42 -2.57
N ALA A 11 8.62 4.59 -2.09
CA ALA A 11 8.95 4.79 -0.68
C ALA A 11 7.73 4.68 0.24
N LYS A 12 6.56 5.14 -0.24
CA LYS A 12 5.28 5.00 0.48
C LYS A 12 4.80 3.56 0.50
N LEU A 13 4.90 2.85 -0.63
CA LEU A 13 4.55 1.43 -0.76
C LEU A 13 5.42 0.59 0.18
N TRP A 14 6.75 0.81 0.18
CA TRP A 14 7.65 0.09 1.08
C TRP A 14 7.26 0.25 2.55
N ARG A 15 6.97 1.48 3.00
CA ARG A 15 6.51 1.74 4.38
C ARG A 15 5.15 1.13 4.68
N LEU A 16 4.25 1.12 3.70
CA LEU A 16 2.91 0.54 3.84
C LEU A 16 2.99 -0.97 4.11
N VAL A 17 3.77 -1.68 3.30
CA VAL A 17 3.89 -3.16 3.34
C VAL A 17 4.67 -3.62 4.57
N ASN A 18 5.64 -2.83 5.02
CA ASN A 18 6.44 -3.14 6.22
C ASN A 18 5.81 -2.63 7.52
N SER A 19 4.61 -2.02 7.46
CA SER A 19 3.93 -1.53 8.66
C SER A 19 3.15 -2.66 9.32
N PRO A 20 3.41 -3.02 10.59
CA PRO A 20 2.67 -4.08 11.30
C PRO A 20 1.19 -3.72 11.54
N ARG A 21 0.84 -2.44 11.36
CA ARG A 21 -0.55 -1.93 11.48
C ARG A 21 -1.38 -2.22 10.23
N VAL A 22 -0.72 -2.42 9.09
CA VAL A 22 -1.38 -2.66 7.80
C VAL A 22 -1.37 -4.15 7.51
N ARG A 23 -2.53 -4.79 7.65
CA ARG A 23 -2.71 -6.21 7.31
C ARG A 23 -3.31 -6.43 5.92
N SER A 24 -3.73 -5.36 5.26
CA SER A 24 -4.33 -5.40 3.93
C SER A 24 -3.31 -5.55 2.80
N VAL A 25 -2.03 -5.29 3.06
CA VAL A 25 -0.94 -5.47 2.11
C VAL A 25 0.25 -6.11 2.81
N CYS A 26 0.75 -7.21 2.27
CA CYS A 26 1.95 -7.88 2.75
C CYS A 26 2.79 -8.43 1.59
N TRP A 27 4.04 -8.78 1.88
CA TRP A 27 4.85 -9.58 0.98
C TRP A 27 4.30 -11.00 0.89
N ASP A 28 4.42 -11.63 -0.28
CA ASP A 28 4.24 -13.07 -0.38
C ASP A 28 5.31 -13.82 0.43
N GLY A 29 5.14 -15.13 0.59
CA GLY A 29 6.08 -15.95 1.37
C GLY A 29 7.51 -16.00 0.80
N GLN A 30 7.73 -15.50 -0.42
CA GLN A 30 9.03 -15.45 -1.09
C GLN A 30 9.62 -14.04 -1.15
N GLY A 31 8.88 -13.01 -0.69
CA GLY A 31 9.26 -11.61 -0.84
C GLY A 31 9.33 -11.11 -2.29
N GLN A 32 8.76 -11.85 -3.25
CA GLN A 32 8.84 -11.53 -4.69
C GLN A 32 7.61 -10.76 -5.19
N GLY A 33 6.48 -10.97 -4.53
CA GLY A 33 5.19 -10.38 -4.87
C GLY A 33 4.53 -9.64 -3.72
N LEU A 34 3.54 -8.82 -4.06
CA LEU A 34 2.68 -8.13 -3.11
C LEU A 34 1.31 -8.80 -3.08
N LEU A 35 0.92 -9.26 -1.90
CA LEU A 35 -0.43 -9.72 -1.62
C LEU A 35 -1.25 -8.52 -1.13
N ILE A 36 -2.38 -8.26 -1.78
CA ILE A 36 -3.25 -7.13 -1.46
C ILE A 36 -4.67 -7.67 -1.26
N ASP A 37 -5.16 -7.61 -0.03
CA ASP A 37 -6.55 -7.90 0.30
C ASP A 37 -7.38 -6.64 0.07
N CYS A 38 -8.11 -6.59 -1.05
CA CYS A 38 -8.94 -5.45 -1.44
C CYS A 38 -9.98 -5.11 -0.35
N SER A 39 -10.62 -6.12 0.24
CA SER A 39 -11.70 -5.94 1.22
C SER A 39 -11.18 -5.31 2.51
N LEU A 40 -10.02 -5.79 3.00
CA LEU A 40 -9.35 -5.20 4.16
C LEU A 40 -8.71 -3.85 3.84
N PHE A 41 -8.25 -3.65 2.61
CA PHE A 41 -7.67 -2.37 2.19
C PHE A 41 -8.72 -1.27 2.17
N GLU A 42 -9.90 -1.55 1.60
CA GLU A 42 -10.99 -0.58 1.59
C GLU A 42 -11.53 -0.33 3.00
N ARG A 43 -11.73 -1.37 3.81
CA ARG A 43 -12.21 -1.20 5.21
C ARG A 43 -11.20 -0.54 6.16
N GLY A 44 -9.91 -0.77 5.98
CA GLY A 44 -8.87 -0.28 6.89
C GLY A 44 -8.25 1.05 6.48
N LEU A 45 -8.11 1.28 5.16
CA LEU A 45 -7.45 2.46 4.62
C LEU A 45 -8.43 3.51 4.06
N LEU A 46 -9.66 3.11 3.66
CA LEU A 46 -10.67 4.03 3.12
C LEU A 46 -11.80 4.37 4.10
N SER A 47 -12.03 3.57 5.15
CA SER A 47 -13.01 3.94 6.17
C SER A 47 -12.45 5.03 7.11
N PRO A 48 -13.17 6.15 7.31
CA PRO A 48 -12.78 7.21 8.23
C PRO A 48 -12.81 6.78 9.70
N ASP A 49 -13.46 5.65 10.01
CA ASP A 49 -13.85 5.22 11.35
C ASP A 49 -13.02 4.05 11.90
N CYS A 50 -11.94 3.67 11.20
CA CYS A 50 -11.13 2.55 11.65
C CYS A 50 -10.31 3.00 12.87
N ALA A 51 -10.63 2.43 14.04
CA ALA A 51 -10.02 2.64 15.37
C ALA A 51 -8.50 2.41 15.47
N GLN A 52 -7.78 2.35 14.34
CA GLN A 52 -6.32 2.22 14.28
C GLN A 52 -5.59 3.57 14.39
N GLY A 53 -6.31 4.68 14.63
CA GLY A 53 -5.72 6.01 14.63
C GLY A 53 -5.28 6.43 13.21
N PRO A 54 -4.73 7.65 13.02
CA PRO A 54 -4.33 8.11 11.71
C PRO A 54 -3.41 7.06 11.07
N ALA A 55 -3.88 6.44 9.98
CA ALA A 55 -3.01 5.61 9.16
C ALA A 55 -1.74 6.43 8.91
N PRO A 56 -0.53 5.86 9.10
CA PRO A 56 0.70 6.64 9.02
C PRO A 56 0.64 7.41 7.71
N HIS A 57 0.73 8.75 7.77
CA HIS A 57 0.39 9.81 6.79
C HIS A 57 0.99 9.64 5.38
N THR A 58 0.98 8.43 4.86
CA THR A 58 1.91 7.89 3.89
C THR A 58 1.16 7.57 2.62
N PHE A 59 -0.10 7.13 2.75
CA PHE A 59 -0.93 6.78 1.61
C PHE A 59 -2.33 7.40 1.74
N ARG A 60 -2.48 8.65 1.25
CA ARG A 60 -3.79 9.28 0.99
C ARG A 60 -4.39 8.66 -0.29
N ALA A 61 -4.66 7.36 -0.29
CA ALA A 61 -5.53 6.79 -1.31
C ALA A 61 -6.97 6.97 -0.84
N THR A 62 -7.76 7.73 -1.57
CA THR A 62 -9.23 7.77 -1.40
C THR A 62 -9.92 6.62 -2.12
N GLN A 63 -9.20 5.92 -3.01
CA GLN A 63 -9.76 4.85 -3.85
C GLN A 63 -8.68 3.81 -4.20
N PHE A 64 -9.02 2.52 -4.06
CA PHE A 64 -8.16 1.38 -4.39
C PHE A 64 -7.68 1.40 -5.86
N ARG A 65 -8.55 1.81 -6.80
CA ARG A 65 -8.18 1.94 -8.22
C ARG A 65 -6.98 2.86 -8.46
N SER A 66 -6.84 3.94 -7.69
CA SER A 66 -5.70 4.85 -7.82
C SER A 66 -4.39 4.20 -7.37
N PHE A 67 -4.45 3.34 -6.36
CA PHE A 67 -3.31 2.55 -5.90
C PHE A 67 -2.87 1.54 -6.97
N VAL A 68 -3.82 0.77 -7.53
CA VAL A 68 -3.55 -0.18 -8.61
C VAL A 68 -2.95 0.49 -9.84
N ARG A 69 -3.46 1.67 -10.23
CA ARG A 69 -2.88 2.45 -11.33
C ARG A 69 -1.42 2.84 -11.07
N GLN A 70 -1.08 3.19 -9.83
CA GLN A 70 0.31 3.49 -9.48
C GLN A 70 1.17 2.23 -9.55
N LEU A 71 0.68 1.07 -9.09
CA LEU A 71 1.39 -0.20 -9.27
C LEU A 71 1.72 -0.47 -10.74
N TYR A 72 0.74 -0.37 -11.65
CA TYR A 72 0.98 -0.55 -13.08
C TYR A 72 1.99 0.46 -13.66
N ARG A 73 1.93 1.73 -13.23
CA ARG A 73 2.87 2.77 -13.68
C ARG A 73 4.32 2.49 -13.27
N TYR A 74 4.52 1.78 -12.16
CA TYR A 74 5.85 1.38 -11.68
C TYR A 74 6.24 -0.04 -12.09
N GLY A 75 5.50 -0.66 -13.03
CA GLY A 75 5.86 -1.94 -13.63
C GLY A 75 5.37 -3.19 -12.90
N PHE A 76 4.60 -3.03 -11.81
CA PHE A 76 3.94 -4.17 -11.17
C PHE A 76 2.88 -4.75 -12.11
N ARG A 77 2.75 -6.07 -12.09
CA ARG A 77 1.72 -6.81 -12.82
C ARG A 77 0.92 -7.65 -11.85
N LYS A 78 -0.38 -7.77 -12.09
CA LYS A 78 -1.22 -8.70 -11.34
C LYS A 78 -0.81 -10.12 -11.73
N VAL A 79 -0.39 -10.89 -10.74
CA VAL A 79 -0.21 -12.35 -10.86
C VAL A 79 -1.52 -12.97 -10.38
N LEU A 80 -2.10 -13.86 -11.20
CA LEU A 80 -3.34 -14.58 -10.90
C LEU A 80 -3.03 -15.86 -10.13
#